data_AF-A0A2G5V8I2-F1
#
_entry.id   AF-A0A2G5V8I2-F1
#
_cell.length_a   1.000
_cell.length_b   1.000
_cell.length_c   1.000
_cell.angle_alpha   90.00
_cell.angle_beta   90.00
_cell.angle_gamma   90.00
#
_symmetry.space_group_name_H-M   'P 1'
#
loop_
_entity.id
_entity.type
_entity.pdbx_description
1 polymer ?
#
loop_
_entity_poly.entity_id
_entity_poly.type
_entity_poly.pdbx_seq_one_letter_code
_entity_poly.pdbx_strand_id
1 'polypeptide(L)'
;MIFQVECLVFCFAIKHQNIGRVINYNVVSDDYYFAGIALFIISPVGAFMVFVQAGMKREDQMAHIASKYPEYVEKFSTLSNFAIYEFNIWSLILAGGACLGALVCGAAFTLITMDIFRMLKTLQKKVSATSFKKYQNAVKSLLVQFATSGLLLVPLSGFVLFTLFSFERAQGV
;
A
#
# COMPACT_ATOMS: atom_id res chain seq x y z
N MET A 1 -0.51 1.57 -6.81
CA MET A 1 -1.10 2.19 -5.60
C MET A 1 -0.34 1.81 -4.33
N ILE A 2 -0.05 0.52 -4.09
CA ILE A 2 0.79 0.06 -2.96
C ILE A 2 2.12 0.81 -2.91
N PHE A 3 2.89 0.79 -4.01
CA PHE A 3 4.16 1.52 -4.14
C PHE A 3 4.05 3.03 -3.87
N GLN A 4 2.94 3.66 -4.24
CA GLN A 4 2.72 5.10 -3.99
C GLN A 4 2.52 5.40 -2.51
N VAL A 5 1.72 4.59 -1.81
CA VAL A 5 1.48 4.73 -0.36
C VAL A 5 2.77 4.47 0.41
N GLU A 6 3.50 3.44 0.02
CA GLU A 6 4.85 3.15 0.50
C GLU A 6 5.75 4.40 0.34
N CYS A 7 5.92 4.94 -0.86
CA CYS A 7 6.77 6.11 -1.11
C CYS A 7 6.40 7.31 -0.23
N LEU A 8 5.11 7.52 0.04
CA LEU A 8 4.65 8.60 0.93
C LEU A 8 5.08 8.38 2.38
N VAL A 9 4.93 7.16 2.91
CA VAL A 9 5.40 6.81 4.26
C VAL A 9 6.90 7.06 4.38
N PHE A 10 7.68 6.69 3.37
CA PHE A 10 9.11 6.93 3.34
C PHE A 10 9.45 8.43 3.31
N CYS A 11 8.76 9.22 2.48
CA CYS A 11 8.90 10.68 2.48
C CYS A 11 8.59 11.31 3.86
N PHE A 12 7.60 10.78 4.58
CA PHE A 12 7.30 11.21 5.95
C PHE A 12 8.45 10.91 6.91
N ALA A 13 9.05 9.72 6.81
CA ALA A 13 10.21 9.34 7.61
C ALA A 13 11.42 10.25 7.34
N ILE A 14 11.74 10.52 6.07
CA ILE A 14 12.79 11.48 5.70
C ILE A 14 12.50 12.86 6.30
N LYS A 15 11.25 13.32 6.20
CA LYS A 15 10.86 14.63 6.70
C LYS A 15 10.99 14.71 8.22
N HIS A 16 10.59 13.66 8.94
CA HIS A 16 10.77 13.52 10.37
C HIS A 16 12.24 13.65 10.76
N GLN A 17 13.13 12.88 10.12
CA GLN A 17 14.57 12.90 10.39
C GLN A 17 15.21 14.26 10.10
N ASN A 18 14.86 14.90 8.99
CA ASN A 18 15.38 16.22 8.63
C ASN A 18 14.97 17.30 9.64
N ILE A 19 13.71 17.28 10.13
CA ILE A 19 13.27 18.21 11.17
C ILE A 19 13.99 17.88 12.50
N GLY A 20 14.08 16.60 12.86
CA GLY A 20 14.75 16.12 14.07
C GLY A 20 16.22 16.55 14.16
N ARG A 21 16.97 16.45 13.05
CA ARG A 21 18.37 16.93 12.97
C ARG A 21 18.50 18.43 13.20
N VAL A 22 17.58 19.25 12.71
CA VAL A 22 17.63 20.72 12.92
C VAL A 22 17.39 21.08 14.39
N ILE A 23 16.57 20.31 15.10
CA ILE A 23 16.23 20.60 16.50
C ILE A 23 17.02 19.75 17.52
N ASN A 24 17.89 18.84 17.06
CA ASN A 24 18.59 17.81 17.84
C ASN A 24 17.63 16.96 18.70
N TYR A 25 16.60 16.38 18.08
CA TYR A 25 15.56 15.62 18.77
C TYR A 25 15.19 14.35 17.99
N ASN A 26 15.14 13.20 18.67
CA ASN A 26 14.69 11.90 18.16
C ASN A 26 15.19 11.56 16.73
N VAL A 27 16.48 11.74 16.48
CA VAL A 27 17.13 11.30 15.24
C VAL A 27 17.36 9.80 15.32
N VAL A 28 16.82 9.05 14.37
CA VAL A 28 17.03 7.61 14.24
C VAL A 28 18.45 7.39 13.75
N SER A 29 19.16 6.41 14.32
CA SER A 29 20.52 6.08 13.86
C SER A 29 20.52 5.71 12.37
N ASP A 30 21.58 6.11 11.66
CA ASP A 30 21.69 5.94 10.23
C ASP A 30 21.55 4.45 9.82
N ASP A 31 22.01 3.51 10.66
CA ASP A 31 21.86 2.06 10.42
C ASP A 31 20.40 1.61 10.30
N TYR A 32 19.53 2.06 11.22
CA TYR A 32 18.10 1.73 11.18
C TYR A 32 17.40 2.42 10.02
N TYR A 33 17.86 3.63 9.65
CA TYR A 33 17.36 4.34 8.50
C TYR A 33 17.68 3.59 7.19
N PHE A 34 18.92 3.12 7.02
CA PHE A 34 19.32 2.29 5.86
C PHE A 34 18.59 0.93 5.84
N ALA A 35 18.41 0.29 7.00
CA ALA A 35 17.62 -0.94 7.10
C ALA A 35 16.16 -0.71 6.65
N GLY A 36 15.57 0.43 7.03
CA GLY A 36 14.24 0.84 6.57
C GLY A 36 14.16 1.01 5.06
N ILE A 37 15.18 1.61 4.43
CA ILE A 37 15.27 1.73 2.96
C ILE A 37 15.36 0.37 2.28
N ALA A 38 16.18 -0.54 2.81
CA ALA A 38 16.31 -1.88 2.24
C ALA A 38 14.98 -2.64 2.30
N LEU A 39 14.31 -2.62 3.46
CA LEU A 39 12.99 -3.23 3.64
C LEU A 39 11.94 -2.64 2.68
N PHE A 40 11.98 -1.32 2.48
CA PHE A 40 11.10 -0.60 1.57
C PHE A 40 11.19 -1.06 0.11
N ILE A 41 12.40 -1.40 -0.35
CA ILE A 41 12.62 -1.88 -1.72
C ILE A 41 12.23 -3.35 -1.85
N ILE A 42 12.49 -4.14 -0.81
CA ILE A 42 12.26 -5.59 -0.82
C ILE A 42 10.76 -5.92 -0.67
N SER A 43 10.00 -5.16 0.12
CA SER A 43 8.58 -5.43 0.36
C SER A 43 7.71 -5.52 -0.90
N PRO A 44 7.76 -4.57 -1.87
CA PRO A 44 6.94 -4.67 -3.07
C PRO A 44 7.35 -5.83 -3.98
N VAL A 45 8.65 -6.17 -4.03
CA VAL A 45 9.13 -7.33 -4.78
C VAL A 45 8.61 -8.62 -4.17
N GLY A 46 8.69 -8.76 -2.84
CA GLY A 46 8.14 -9.91 -2.13
C GLY A 46 6.62 -10.05 -2.32
N ALA A 47 5.88 -8.95 -2.20
CA ALA A 47 4.44 -8.94 -2.42
C ALA A 47 4.07 -9.33 -3.87
N PHE A 48 4.84 -8.86 -4.86
CA PHE A 48 4.66 -9.25 -6.26
C PHE A 48 4.92 -10.74 -6.48
N MET A 49 5.98 -11.29 -5.89
CA MET A 49 6.29 -12.72 -5.98
C MET A 49 5.17 -13.58 -5.39
N VAL A 50 4.64 -13.20 -4.22
CA VAL A 50 3.50 -13.90 -3.60
C VAL A 50 2.25 -13.78 -4.47
N PHE A 51 2.01 -12.60 -5.08
CA PHE A 51 0.89 -12.40 -6.00
C PHE A 51 0.99 -13.30 -7.25
N VAL A 52 2.17 -13.44 -7.83
CA VAL A 52 2.40 -14.35 -8.97
C VAL A 52 2.12 -15.80 -8.58
N GLN A 53 2.53 -16.24 -7.39
CA GLN A 53 2.24 -17.58 -6.88
C GLN A 53 0.76 -17.78 -6.52
N ALA A 54 0.06 -16.71 -6.15
CA ALA A 54 -1.38 -16.74 -5.89
C ALA A 54 -2.20 -16.87 -7.19
N GLY A 55 -1.68 -16.41 -8.33
CA GLY A 55 -2.33 -16.55 -9.63
C GLY A 55 -2.26 -17.99 -10.18
N MET A 56 -3.31 -18.42 -10.88
CA MET A 56 -3.26 -19.66 -11.67
C MET A 56 -2.60 -19.40 -13.03
N LYS A 57 -1.83 -20.39 -13.51
CA LYS A 57 -1.32 -20.38 -14.89
C LYS A 57 -2.46 -20.64 -15.87
N ARG A 58 -2.30 -20.19 -17.11
CA ARG A 58 -3.32 -20.35 -18.17
C ARG A 58 -3.74 -21.81 -18.37
N GLU A 59 -2.80 -22.73 -18.30
CA GLU A 59 -3.05 -24.17 -18.43
C GLU A 59 -3.99 -24.67 -17.33
N ASP A 60 -3.70 -24.31 -16.07
CA ASP A 60 -4.54 -24.65 -14.92
C ASP A 60 -5.92 -23.98 -14.99
N GLN A 61 -5.98 -22.74 -15.48
CA GLN A 61 -7.24 -22.03 -15.71
C GLN A 61 -8.10 -22.72 -16.77
N MET A 62 -7.50 -23.16 -17.88
CA MET A 62 -8.20 -23.91 -18.92
C MET A 62 -8.64 -25.30 -18.44
N ALA A 63 -7.82 -25.98 -17.64
CA ALA A 63 -8.20 -27.25 -17.01
C ALA A 63 -9.37 -27.08 -16.03
N HIS A 64 -9.38 -25.97 -15.27
CA HIS A 64 -10.49 -25.63 -14.36
C HIS A 64 -11.80 -25.41 -15.13
N ILE A 65 -11.77 -24.70 -16.26
CA ILE A 65 -12.94 -24.50 -17.13
C ILE A 65 -13.38 -25.83 -17.73
N ALA A 66 -12.46 -26.64 -18.24
CA ALA A 66 -12.79 -27.94 -18.83
C ALA A 66 -13.46 -28.88 -17.82
N SER A 67 -13.07 -28.81 -16.55
CA SER A 67 -13.65 -29.63 -15.50
C SER A 67 -15.01 -29.15 -15.00
N LYS A 68 -15.24 -27.83 -14.86
CA LYS A 68 -16.47 -27.29 -14.25
C LYS A 68 -17.49 -26.77 -15.26
N TYR A 69 -17.04 -26.32 -16.43
CA TYR A 69 -17.82 -25.59 -17.44
C TYR A 69 -17.40 -26.00 -18.86
N PRO A 70 -17.51 -27.30 -19.22
CA PRO A 70 -16.98 -27.86 -20.46
C PRO A 70 -17.56 -27.19 -21.73
N GLU A 71 -18.81 -26.76 -21.68
CA GLU A 71 -19.51 -26.03 -22.75
C GLU A 71 -18.91 -24.65 -23.09
N TYR A 72 -18.10 -24.07 -22.20
CA TYR A 72 -17.48 -22.76 -22.40
C TYR A 72 -16.01 -22.85 -22.80
N VAL A 73 -15.41 -24.04 -22.84
CA VAL A 73 -13.98 -24.25 -23.14
C VAL A 73 -13.57 -23.61 -24.46
N GLU A 74 -14.35 -23.80 -25.53
CA GLU A 74 -14.05 -23.24 -26.85
C GLU A 74 -14.05 -21.70 -26.81
N LYS A 75 -15.02 -21.10 -26.14
CA LYS A 75 -15.14 -19.64 -25.97
C LYS A 75 -14.01 -19.05 -25.13
N PHE A 76 -13.56 -19.74 -24.08
CA PHE A 76 -12.42 -19.29 -23.29
C PHE A 76 -11.08 -19.57 -23.96
N SER A 77 -10.98 -20.61 -24.80
CA SER A 77 -9.75 -20.90 -25.54
C SER A 77 -9.39 -19.81 -26.55
N THR A 78 -10.40 -19.19 -27.17
CA THR A 78 -10.25 -18.09 -28.12
C THR A 78 -9.94 -16.75 -27.45
N LEU A 79 -10.19 -16.62 -26.15
CA LEU A 79 -9.83 -15.45 -25.36
C LEU A 79 -8.34 -15.47 -25.00
N SER A 80 -7.61 -14.46 -25.47
CA SER A 80 -6.19 -14.28 -25.15
C SER A 80 -5.96 -13.78 -23.73
N ASN A 81 -6.90 -12.99 -23.17
CA ASN A 81 -6.76 -12.33 -21.87
C ASN A 81 -7.96 -12.64 -20.97
N PHE A 82 -7.92 -13.77 -20.27
CA PHE A 82 -8.83 -14.04 -19.17
C PHE A 82 -8.03 -14.52 -17.95
N ALA A 83 -8.51 -14.22 -16.76
CA ALA A 83 -7.89 -14.67 -15.52
C ALA A 83 -8.99 -15.21 -14.60
N ILE A 84 -8.80 -16.46 -14.15
CA ILE A 84 -9.62 -17.07 -13.12
C ILE A 84 -8.84 -17.01 -11.82
N TYR A 85 -9.46 -16.43 -10.81
CA TYR A 85 -8.90 -16.33 -9.46
C TYR A 85 -9.62 -17.33 -8.57
N GLU A 86 -8.87 -18.33 -8.09
CA GLU A 86 -9.34 -19.24 -7.06
C GLU A 86 -8.65 -18.88 -5.74
N PHE A 87 -9.41 -18.85 -4.64
CA PHE A 87 -8.84 -18.57 -3.33
C PHE A 87 -7.96 -19.75 -2.89
N ASN A 88 -6.64 -19.53 -2.94
CA ASN A 88 -5.63 -20.49 -2.48
C ASN A 88 -4.90 -19.97 -1.24
N ILE A 89 -4.04 -20.80 -0.65
CA ILE A 89 -3.24 -20.45 0.54
C ILE A 89 -2.37 -19.21 0.28
N TRP A 90 -1.81 -19.06 -0.92
CA TRP A 90 -1.01 -17.89 -1.29
C TRP A 90 -1.84 -16.59 -1.32
N SER A 91 -3.08 -16.64 -1.79
CA SER A 91 -4.05 -15.54 -1.73
C SER A 91 -4.38 -15.18 -0.28
N LEU A 92 -4.51 -16.16 0.61
CA LEU A 92 -4.72 -15.92 2.04
C LEU A 92 -3.50 -15.27 2.70
N ILE A 93 -2.29 -15.75 2.38
CA ILE A 93 -1.02 -15.14 2.85
C ILE A 93 -0.91 -13.70 2.35
N LEU A 94 -1.24 -13.45 1.08
CA LEU A 94 -1.21 -12.11 0.50
C LEU A 94 -2.22 -11.18 1.18
N ALA A 95 -3.45 -11.63 1.41
CA ALA A 95 -4.48 -10.85 2.09
C ALA A 95 -4.11 -10.56 3.54
N GLY A 96 -3.67 -11.58 4.29
CA GLY A 96 -3.22 -11.42 5.67
C GLY A 96 -2.01 -10.50 5.79
N GLY A 97 -1.02 -10.67 4.90
CA GLY A 97 0.15 -9.80 4.82
C GLY A 97 -0.20 -8.36 4.49
N ALA A 98 -1.13 -8.13 3.56
CA ALA A 98 -1.62 -6.79 3.23
C ALA A 98 -2.34 -6.13 4.40
N CYS A 99 -3.20 -6.86 5.13
CA CYS A 99 -3.89 -6.35 6.31
C CYS A 99 -2.92 -5.98 7.45
N LEU A 100 -1.96 -6.86 7.76
CA LEU A 100 -0.94 -6.60 8.77
C LEU A 100 -0.03 -5.44 8.38
N GLY A 101 0.42 -5.42 7.12
CA GLY A 101 1.23 -4.33 6.57
C GLY A 101 0.51 -2.99 6.65
N ALA A 102 -0.78 -2.95 6.27
CA ALA A 102 -1.59 -1.74 6.36
C ALA A 102 -1.75 -1.25 7.81
N LEU A 103 -1.96 -2.16 8.76
CA LEU A 103 -2.07 -1.84 10.18
C LEU A 103 -0.76 -1.23 10.71
N VAL A 104 0.37 -1.88 10.46
CA VAL A 104 1.69 -1.44 10.91
C VAL A 104 2.07 -0.10 10.28
N CYS A 105 1.93 0.03 8.96
CA CYS A 105 2.21 1.27 8.24
C CYS A 105 1.30 2.41 8.68
N GLY A 106 0.00 2.15 8.89
CA GLY A 106 -0.96 3.14 9.37
C GLY A 106 -0.64 3.64 10.78
N ALA A 107 -0.28 2.73 11.69
CA ALA A 107 0.15 3.08 13.04
C ALA A 107 1.45 3.89 13.02
N ALA A 108 2.47 3.44 12.30
CA ALA A 108 3.75 4.15 12.17
C ALA A 108 3.56 5.55 11.59
N PHE A 109 2.76 5.68 10.52
CA PHE A 109 2.43 6.96 9.91
C PHE A 109 1.79 7.94 10.90
N THR A 110 0.83 7.44 11.69
CA THR A 110 0.13 8.27 12.69
C THR A 110 1.08 8.76 13.77
N LEU A 111 1.92 7.87 14.31
CA LEU A 111 2.91 8.21 15.33
C LEU A 111 3.96 9.21 14.82
N ILE A 112 4.52 8.97 13.63
CA ILE A 112 5.50 9.87 12.99
C ILE A 112 4.86 11.25 12.75
N THR A 113 3.63 11.28 12.25
CA THR A 113 2.91 12.53 12.00
C THR A 113 2.67 13.32 13.28
N MET A 114 2.21 12.66 14.35
CA MET A 114 2.03 13.29 15.66
C MET A 114 3.33 13.87 16.19
N ASP A 115 4.44 13.13 16.04
CA ASP A 115 5.75 13.60 16.49
C ASP A 115 6.24 14.79 15.64
N ILE A 116 6.05 14.78 14.32
CA ILE A 116 6.33 15.93 13.45
C ILE A 116 5.57 17.18 13.93
N PHE A 117 4.29 17.06 14.29
CA PHE A 117 3.53 18.21 14.81
C PHE A 117 4.10 18.74 16.13
N ARG A 118 4.59 17.87 17.02
CA ARG A 118 5.31 18.28 18.24
C ARG A 118 6.62 18.97 17.89
N MET A 119 7.41 18.40 16.99
CA MET A 119 8.68 18.98 16.53
C MET A 119 8.48 20.34 15.86
N LEU A 120 7.40 20.54 15.10
CA LEU A 120 7.08 21.85 14.50
C LEU A 120 6.90 22.94 15.56
N LYS A 121 6.27 22.65 16.70
CA LYS A 121 6.12 23.63 17.81
C LYS A 121 7.48 24.06 18.38
N THR A 122 8.42 23.12 18.48
CA THR A 122 9.79 23.40 18.92
C THR A 122 10.58 24.15 17.84
N LEU A 123 10.42 23.74 16.58
CA LEU A 123 11.08 24.35 15.43
C LEU A 123 10.70 25.82 15.27
N GLN A 124 9.44 26.18 15.53
CA GLN A 124 8.96 27.57 15.49
C GLN A 124 9.81 28.52 16.35
N LYS A 125 10.38 28.03 17.46
CA LYS A 125 11.23 28.82 18.36
C LYS A 125 12.70 28.91 17.92
N LYS A 126 13.14 28.02 17.02
CA LYS A 126 14.55 27.88 16.59
C LYS A 126 14.83 28.45 15.19
N VAL A 127 13.81 28.72 14.38
CA VAL A 127 13.99 29.18 12.99
C VAL A 127 13.17 30.45 12.70
N SER A 128 13.54 31.20 11.65
CA SER A 128 12.79 32.37 11.21
C SER A 128 11.38 31.99 10.73
N ALA A 129 10.43 32.93 10.80
CA ALA A 129 9.05 32.73 10.37
C ALA A 129 8.94 32.24 8.91
N THR A 130 9.78 32.78 8.01
CA THR A 130 9.83 32.37 6.60
C THR A 130 10.27 30.91 6.44
N SER A 131 11.31 30.49 7.16
CA SER A 131 11.79 29.11 7.13
C SER A 131 10.78 28.15 7.77
N PHE A 132 10.17 28.52 8.89
CA PHE A 132 9.12 27.74 9.55
C PHE A 132 7.94 27.46 8.61
N LYS A 133 7.48 28.49 7.87
CA LYS A 133 6.38 28.35 6.91
C LYS A 133 6.70 27.33 5.80
N LYS A 134 7.97 27.23 5.36
CA LYS A 134 8.41 26.19 4.41
C LYS A 134 8.30 24.78 5.01
N TYR A 135 8.72 24.57 6.26
CA TYR A 135 8.58 23.28 6.93
C TYR A 135 7.12 22.87 7.11
N GLN A 136 6.28 23.79 7.58
CA GLN A 136 4.85 23.56 7.76
C GLN A 136 4.14 23.25 6.44
N ASN A 137 4.41 24.02 5.38
CA ASN A 137 3.81 23.79 4.07
C ASN A 137 4.21 22.44 3.48
N ALA A 138 5.47 22.02 3.66
CA ALA A 138 5.93 20.72 3.20
C ALA A 138 5.21 19.56 3.93
N VAL A 139 5.07 19.64 5.25
CA VAL A 139 4.32 18.62 6.03
C VAL A 139 2.84 18.60 5.62
N LYS A 140 2.22 19.77 5.46
CA LYS A 140 0.83 19.88 5.00
C LYS A 140 0.64 19.29 3.61
N SER A 141 1.56 19.56 2.67
CA SER A 141 1.52 18.98 1.33
C SER A 141 1.56 17.45 1.38
N LEU A 142 2.44 16.89 2.21
CA LEU A 142 2.58 15.45 2.39
C LEU A 142 1.30 14.80 2.95
N LEU A 143 0.65 15.45 3.93
CA LEU A 143 -0.64 15.01 4.47
C LEU A 143 -1.75 15.03 3.41
N VAL A 144 -1.79 16.07 2.58
CA VAL A 144 -2.77 16.15 1.48
C VAL A 144 -2.52 15.04 0.47
N GLN A 145 -1.27 14.77 0.09
CA GLN A 145 -0.95 13.68 -0.84
C GLN A 145 -1.36 12.30 -0.30
N PHE A 146 -1.17 12.07 1.00
CA PHE A 146 -1.64 10.85 1.66
C PHE A 146 -3.16 10.75 1.65
N ALA A 147 -3.87 11.83 2.03
CA ALA A 147 -5.33 11.87 2.00
C ALA A 147 -5.90 11.67 0.58
N THR A 148 -5.30 12.29 -0.44
CA THR A 148 -5.67 12.08 -1.84
C THR A 148 -5.47 10.63 -2.27
N SER A 149 -4.36 10.01 -1.88
CA SER A 149 -4.09 8.60 -2.18
C SER A 149 -5.13 7.67 -1.51
N GLY A 150 -5.51 7.97 -0.26
CA GLY A 150 -6.59 7.26 0.44
C GLY A 150 -7.97 7.50 -0.19
N LEU A 151 -8.25 8.70 -0.70
CA LEU A 151 -9.51 8.99 -1.37
C LEU A 151 -9.67 8.18 -2.67
N LEU A 152 -8.57 7.96 -3.40
CA LEU A 152 -8.56 7.13 -4.62
C LEU A 152 -8.77 5.64 -4.33
N LEU A 153 -8.49 5.17 -3.11
CA LEU A 153 -8.80 3.80 -2.69
C LEU A 153 -10.30 3.53 -2.59
N VAL A 154 -11.09 4.53 -2.19
CA VAL A 154 -12.53 4.40 -1.97
C VAL A 154 -13.26 3.89 -3.22
N PRO A 155 -13.15 4.51 -4.41
CA PRO A 155 -13.84 4.00 -5.60
C PRO A 155 -13.33 2.64 -6.05
N LEU A 156 -12.03 2.35 -5.92
CA LEU A 156 -11.45 1.05 -6.28
C LEU A 156 -11.99 -0.07 -5.38
N SER A 157 -11.97 0.15 -4.07
CA SER A 157 -12.55 -0.78 -3.10
C SER A 157 -14.05 -0.94 -3.28
N GLY A 158 -14.77 0.14 -3.56
CA GLY A 158 -16.19 0.12 -3.86
C GLY A 158 -16.52 -0.70 -5.10
N PHE A 159 -15.73 -0.58 -6.17
CA PHE A 159 -15.88 -1.40 -7.37
C PHE A 159 -15.67 -2.89 -7.07
N VAL A 160 -14.60 -3.24 -6.35
CA VAL A 160 -14.33 -4.64 -5.97
C VAL A 160 -15.46 -5.20 -5.11
N LEU A 161 -15.89 -4.48 -4.07
CA LEU A 161 -17.01 -4.90 -3.22
C LEU A 161 -18.30 -5.07 -4.00
N PHE A 162 -18.61 -4.11 -4.90
CA PHE A 162 -19.77 -4.20 -5.77
C PHE A 162 -19.71 -5.47 -6.63
N THR A 163 -18.57 -5.75 -7.28
CA THR A 163 -18.42 -6.96 -8.09
C THR A 163 -18.59 -8.23 -7.25
N LEU A 164 -17.99 -8.31 -6.05
CA LEU A 164 -18.14 -9.46 -5.16
C LEU A 164 -19.60 -9.68 -4.77
N PHE A 165 -20.30 -8.64 -4.29
CA PHE A 165 -21.71 -8.75 -3.92
C PHE A 165 -22.63 -9.07 -5.10
N SER A 166 -22.33 -8.54 -6.30
CA SER A 166 -23.09 -8.85 -7.51
C SER A 166 -22.87 -10.29 -7.98
N PHE A 167 -21.65 -10.82 -7.89
CA PHE A 167 -21.35 -12.22 -8.23
C PHE A 167 -21.98 -13.20 -7.23
N GLU A 168 -21.92 -12.90 -5.94
CA GLU A 168 -22.54 -13.71 -4.89
C GLU A 168 -24.07 -13.80 -5.08
N ARG A 169 -24.71 -12.69 -5.49
CA ARG A 169 -26.13 -12.67 -5.87
C ARG A 169 -26.45 -13.32 -7.21
N ALA A 170 -25.47 -13.46 -8.11
CA ALA A 170 -25.65 -14.09 -9.43
C ALA A 170 -25.38 -15.61 -9.41
N GLN A 171 -24.60 -16.10 -8.44
CA GLN A 171 -24.30 -17.52 -8.25
C GLN A 171 -25.13 -18.18 -7.14
N GLY A 172 -25.82 -17.41 -6.30
CA GLY A 172 -26.90 -17.91 -5.45
C GLY A 172 -28.14 -18.17 -6.30
N VAL A 173 -28.55 -19.44 -6.39
CA VAL A 173 -29.84 -19.91 -6.92
C VAL A 173 -31.01 -19.09 -6.37
#